data_AF-A0A1F4I7T5-F1
#
_entry.id   AF-A0A1F4I7T5-F1
#
_cell.length_a   1.000
_cell.length_b   1.000
_cell.length_c   1.000
_cell.angle_alpha   90.00
_cell.angle_beta   90.00
_cell.angle_gamma   90.00
#
_symmetry.space_group_name_H-M   'P 1'
#
loop_
_entity.id
_entity.type
_entity.pdbx_description
1 polymer ?
#
loop_
_entity_poly.entity_id
_entity_poly.type
_entity_poly.pdbx_seq_one_letter_code
_entity_poly.pdbx_strand_id
1 'polypeptide(L)'
;MANDLCVTNGRQTDAMLDEAQEDGVDERSSAVISTLWTTSILPSLEENARSHAMTVAEHASQRRLAGKLTKALFDALHSQGEGHAKRGPARSFWCHQDLNSKRASHDQGQVSIDKADLLEVADQYLSHPEVRVNKIDWILLDALVFEELSARVSDTRLYLTLATLISVLKFVCIYLALPTAGYFLFTPEHETLATLGFIGWLLVVLIHLVGAPFRWQDLKRGLALQRQFQDLYAMLGDRSMSPSNLRESLDQASVAGAELDVVVFALVDRMIASDATVFDPEQIGASAPVA
;
A
#
# COMPACT_ATOMS: atom_id res chain seq x y z
N MET A 1 36.78 -8.87 -25.79
CA MET A 1 35.89 -9.31 -24.70
C MET A 1 34.57 -8.53 -24.62
N ALA A 2 34.46 -7.30 -25.15
CA ALA A 2 33.17 -6.56 -25.17
C ALA A 2 32.12 -7.08 -26.18
N ASN A 3 32.53 -7.79 -27.24
CA ASN A 3 31.62 -8.23 -28.30
C ASN A 3 30.77 -9.48 -27.96
N ASP A 4 31.19 -10.33 -27.02
CA ASP A 4 30.45 -11.56 -26.67
C ASP A 4 29.28 -11.31 -25.70
N LEU A 5 29.30 -10.20 -24.97
CA LEU A 5 28.22 -9.77 -24.08
C LEU A 5 27.00 -9.26 -24.86
N CYS A 6 27.22 -8.66 -26.04
CA CYS A 6 26.14 -8.08 -26.83
C CYS A 6 25.31 -9.14 -27.58
N VAL A 7 25.93 -10.25 -27.98
CA VAL A 7 25.26 -11.36 -28.71
C VAL A 7 24.50 -12.30 -27.76
N THR A 8 24.92 -12.40 -26.51
CA THR A 8 24.20 -13.15 -25.46
C THR A 8 22.99 -12.39 -24.91
N ASN A 9 22.99 -11.05 -24.97
CA ASN A 9 21.87 -10.23 -24.50
C ASN A 9 20.58 -10.42 -25.32
N GLY A 10 20.65 -10.49 -26.65
CA GLY A 10 19.46 -10.71 -27.49
C GLY A 10 18.85 -12.12 -27.40
N ARG A 11 19.68 -13.15 -27.13
CA ARG A 11 19.25 -14.55 -27.05
C ARG A 11 18.68 -14.96 -25.68
N GLN A 12 18.94 -14.17 -24.63
CA GLN A 12 18.47 -14.45 -23.27
C GLN A 12 17.26 -13.61 -22.85
N THR A 13 17.01 -12.45 -23.47
CA THR A 13 15.68 -11.82 -23.42
C THR A 13 14.62 -12.77 -23.96
N ASP A 14 14.94 -13.52 -25.03
CA ASP A 14 14.08 -14.57 -25.57
C ASP A 14 13.86 -15.72 -24.57
N ALA A 15 14.89 -16.16 -23.83
CA ALA A 15 14.73 -17.24 -22.85
C ALA A 15 13.88 -16.87 -21.61
N MET A 16 13.90 -15.61 -21.19
CA MET A 16 13.03 -15.12 -20.09
C MET A 16 11.59 -14.90 -20.57
N LEU A 17 11.42 -14.46 -21.82
CA LEU A 17 10.13 -14.39 -22.50
C LEU A 17 9.54 -15.80 -22.71
N ASP A 18 10.38 -16.78 -23.07
CA ASP A 18 9.98 -18.18 -23.24
C ASP A 18 9.54 -18.83 -21.90
N GLU A 19 10.26 -18.60 -20.78
CA GLU A 19 9.82 -19.05 -19.44
C GLU A 19 8.55 -18.31 -18.95
N ALA A 20 8.39 -17.03 -19.28
CA ALA A 20 7.16 -16.29 -18.95
C ALA A 20 5.96 -16.75 -19.79
N GLN A 21 6.20 -17.18 -21.03
CA GLN A 21 5.18 -17.65 -21.96
C GLN A 21 4.78 -19.13 -21.71
N GLU A 22 5.66 -19.94 -21.12
CA GLU A 22 5.31 -21.29 -20.63
C GLU A 22 4.30 -21.27 -19.46
N ASP A 23 4.26 -20.19 -18.67
CA ASP A 23 3.40 -20.06 -17.48
C ASP A 23 2.06 -19.33 -17.73
N GLY A 24 1.68 -19.11 -18.99
CA GLY A 24 0.36 -18.55 -19.34
C GLY A 24 0.18 -17.05 -19.04
N VAL A 25 1.28 -16.30 -18.90
CA VAL A 25 1.27 -14.83 -18.82
C VAL A 25 0.81 -14.28 -20.18
N ASP A 26 -0.14 -13.35 -20.19
CA ASP A 26 -0.63 -12.76 -21.44
C ASP A 26 0.49 -11.94 -22.14
N GLU A 27 0.43 -11.88 -23.48
CA GLU A 27 1.45 -11.24 -24.33
C GLU A 27 1.72 -9.78 -23.94
N ARG A 28 0.72 -9.06 -23.42
CA ARG A 28 0.86 -7.67 -23.01
C ARG A 28 1.54 -7.55 -21.66
N SER A 29 1.22 -8.40 -20.68
CA SER A 29 1.93 -8.47 -19.41
C SER A 29 3.41 -8.85 -19.62
N SER A 30 3.69 -9.77 -20.53
CA SER A 30 5.06 -10.13 -20.95
C SER A 30 5.82 -8.93 -21.56
N ALA A 31 5.15 -8.13 -22.41
CA ALA A 31 5.72 -6.90 -22.96
C ALA A 31 6.03 -5.84 -21.88
N VAL A 32 5.19 -5.73 -20.85
CA VAL A 32 5.40 -4.80 -19.72
C VAL A 32 6.60 -5.23 -18.88
N ILE A 33 6.68 -6.52 -18.52
CA ILE A 33 7.82 -7.07 -17.76
C ILE A 33 9.11 -6.89 -18.55
N SER A 34 9.12 -7.22 -19.83
CA SER A 34 10.32 -7.08 -20.67
C SER A 34 10.79 -5.64 -20.84
N THR A 35 9.86 -4.68 -20.88
CA THR A 35 10.18 -3.25 -20.90
C THR A 35 10.89 -2.82 -19.61
N LEU A 36 10.37 -3.18 -18.43
CA LEU A 36 11.04 -2.86 -17.16
C LEU A 36 12.41 -3.55 -17.05
N TRP A 37 12.46 -4.82 -17.46
CA TRP A 37 13.67 -5.63 -17.46
C TRP A 37 14.79 -4.98 -18.26
N THR A 38 14.52 -4.62 -19.51
CA THR A 38 15.52 -4.08 -20.45
C THR A 38 15.95 -2.65 -20.10
N THR A 39 15.03 -1.82 -19.60
CA THR A 39 15.30 -0.40 -19.34
C THR A 39 15.97 -0.14 -18.00
N SER A 40 15.64 -0.92 -16.97
CA SER A 40 16.01 -0.58 -15.58
C SER A 40 16.79 -1.69 -14.88
N ILE A 41 16.29 -2.94 -14.95
CA ILE A 41 16.84 -4.04 -14.15
C ILE A 41 18.15 -4.56 -14.73
N LEU A 42 18.15 -4.93 -16.02
CA LEU A 42 19.32 -5.52 -16.68
C LEU A 42 20.54 -4.57 -16.66
N PRO A 43 20.44 -3.27 -16.99
CA PRO A 43 21.59 -2.36 -16.93
C PRO A 43 22.19 -2.26 -15.51
N SER A 44 21.33 -2.28 -14.49
CA SER A 44 21.77 -2.22 -13.09
C SER A 44 22.50 -3.51 -12.67
N LEU A 45 22.01 -4.67 -13.09
CA LEU A 45 22.69 -5.94 -12.86
C LEU A 45 24.04 -6.02 -13.59
N GLU A 46 24.13 -5.50 -14.81
CA GLU A 46 25.38 -5.45 -15.58
C GLU A 46 26.43 -4.53 -14.92
N GLU A 47 26.01 -3.40 -14.35
CA GLU A 47 26.90 -2.52 -13.57
C GLU A 47 27.35 -3.19 -12.26
N ASN A 48 26.44 -3.88 -11.55
CA ASN A 48 26.78 -4.65 -10.35
C ASN A 48 27.77 -5.77 -10.67
N ALA A 49 27.57 -6.51 -11.76
CA ALA A 49 28.48 -7.57 -12.19
C ALA A 49 29.86 -7.02 -12.55
N ARG A 50 29.93 -5.85 -13.21
CA ARG A 50 31.19 -5.18 -13.55
C ARG A 50 31.93 -4.68 -12.31
N SER A 51 31.24 -4.02 -11.38
CA SER A 51 31.82 -3.47 -10.16
C SER A 51 32.36 -4.54 -9.21
N HIS A 52 31.73 -5.72 -9.17
CA HIS A 52 32.14 -6.84 -8.32
C HIS A 52 33.00 -7.88 -9.04
N ALA A 53 33.42 -7.62 -10.28
CA ALA A 53 34.20 -8.53 -11.12
C ALA A 53 33.62 -9.97 -11.17
N MET A 54 32.30 -10.08 -11.28
CA MET A 54 31.60 -11.37 -11.30
C MET A 54 31.97 -12.21 -12.53
N THR A 55 32.01 -13.52 -12.34
CA THR A 55 32.21 -14.48 -13.44
C THR A 55 30.96 -14.56 -14.33
N VAL A 56 31.12 -15.07 -15.55
CA VAL A 56 30.01 -15.26 -16.49
C VAL A 56 28.92 -16.19 -15.93
N ALA A 57 29.32 -17.21 -15.16
CA ALA A 57 28.39 -18.16 -14.55
C ALA A 57 27.61 -17.51 -13.39
N GLU A 58 28.27 -16.71 -12.54
CA GLU A 58 27.62 -15.99 -11.44
C GLU A 58 26.64 -14.94 -11.98
N HIS A 59 27.04 -14.16 -12.98
CA HIS A 59 26.15 -13.19 -13.62
C HIS A 59 24.93 -13.86 -14.28
N ALA A 60 25.11 -15.03 -14.90
CA ALA A 60 23.99 -15.79 -15.46
C ALA A 60 23.02 -16.29 -14.37
N SER A 61 23.53 -16.73 -13.22
CA SER A 61 22.72 -17.12 -12.06
C SER A 61 21.95 -15.93 -11.47
N GLN A 62 22.64 -14.81 -11.26
CA GLN A 62 22.06 -13.55 -10.78
C GLN A 62 20.91 -13.07 -11.68
N ARG A 63 21.11 -13.09 -13.01
CA ARG A 63 20.06 -12.71 -13.98
C ARG A 63 18.84 -13.63 -13.90
N ARG A 64 19.02 -14.95 -13.79
CA ARG A 64 17.91 -15.89 -13.65
C ARG A 64 17.10 -15.63 -12.38
N LEU A 65 17.79 -15.43 -11.26
CA LEU A 65 17.14 -15.14 -9.98
C LEU A 65 16.38 -13.81 -10.02
N ALA A 66 16.99 -12.75 -10.57
CA ALA A 66 16.34 -11.45 -10.73
C ALA A 66 15.11 -11.54 -11.64
N GLY A 67 15.16 -12.33 -12.72
CA GLY A 67 14.02 -12.56 -13.60
C GLY A 67 12.85 -13.20 -12.87
N LYS A 68 13.12 -14.25 -12.08
CA LYS A 68 12.11 -14.92 -11.24
C LYS A 68 11.48 -13.96 -10.23
N LEU A 69 12.28 -13.18 -9.52
CA LEU A 69 11.77 -12.19 -8.56
C LEU A 69 10.97 -11.07 -9.22
N THR A 70 11.40 -10.61 -10.40
CA THR A 70 10.67 -9.58 -11.16
C THR A 70 9.29 -10.07 -11.57
N LYS A 71 9.20 -11.34 -12.00
CA LYS A 71 7.93 -11.97 -12.31
C LYS A 71 7.07 -12.14 -11.07
N ALA A 72 7.62 -12.70 -9.99
CA ALA A 72 6.88 -12.89 -8.74
C ALA A 72 6.36 -11.56 -8.18
N LEU A 73 7.16 -10.49 -8.27
CA LEU A 73 6.72 -9.13 -7.94
C LEU A 73 5.58 -8.66 -8.83
N PHE A 74 5.69 -8.85 -10.14
CA PHE A 74 4.62 -8.49 -11.07
C PHE A 74 3.32 -9.22 -10.74
N ASP A 75 3.42 -10.52 -10.46
CA ASP A 75 2.28 -11.36 -10.08
C ASP A 75 1.68 -10.89 -8.75
N ALA A 76 2.49 -10.59 -7.73
CA ALA A 76 2.00 -10.08 -6.44
C ALA A 76 1.29 -8.71 -6.57
N LEU A 77 1.78 -7.81 -7.44
CA LEU A 77 1.17 -6.50 -7.68
C LEU A 77 -0.14 -6.58 -8.47
N HIS A 78 -0.34 -7.66 -9.22
CA HIS A 78 -1.50 -7.87 -10.08
C HIS A 78 -2.37 -9.06 -9.65
N SER A 79 -2.04 -9.70 -8.52
CA SER A 79 -2.74 -10.89 -8.06
C SER A 79 -4.19 -10.52 -7.75
N GLN A 80 -5.09 -11.35 -8.26
CA GLN A 80 -6.52 -11.18 -8.02
C GLN A 80 -6.84 -11.96 -6.75
N GLY A 81 -7.17 -11.27 -5.66
CA GLY A 81 -7.83 -11.92 -4.53
C GLY A 81 -9.05 -12.72 -5.01
N GLU A 82 -9.30 -13.88 -4.40
CA GLU A 82 -10.40 -14.77 -4.78
C GLU A 82 -11.74 -14.01 -4.83
N GLY A 83 -12.34 -13.87 -6.02
CA GLY A 83 -13.67 -13.28 -6.19
C GLY A 83 -13.75 -11.97 -6.99
N HIS A 84 -12.64 -11.43 -7.48
CA HIS A 84 -12.66 -10.27 -8.38
C HIS A 84 -12.83 -10.66 -9.86
N ALA A 85 -13.61 -9.89 -10.62
CA ALA A 85 -13.77 -10.10 -12.06
C ALA A 85 -12.42 -9.96 -12.77
N LYS A 86 -12.15 -10.83 -13.75
CA LYS A 86 -10.89 -10.82 -14.54
C LYS A 86 -10.54 -9.40 -14.97
N ARG A 87 -9.49 -8.83 -14.37
CA ARG A 87 -8.91 -7.57 -14.85
C ARG A 87 -8.38 -7.81 -16.26
N GLY A 88 -8.58 -6.83 -17.14
CA GLY A 88 -7.90 -6.80 -18.44
C GLY A 88 -6.37 -6.76 -18.25
N PRO A 89 -5.60 -6.99 -19.33
CA PRO A 89 -4.15 -7.12 -19.24
C PRO A 89 -3.50 -5.85 -18.66
N ALA A 90 -2.42 -6.03 -17.90
CA ALA A 90 -1.71 -4.95 -17.24
C ALA A 90 -1.23 -3.91 -18.26
N ARG A 91 -1.38 -2.63 -17.92
CA ARG A 91 -0.95 -1.50 -18.78
C ARG A 91 0.44 -1.01 -18.43
N SER A 92 0.90 -1.27 -17.21
CA SER A 92 2.19 -0.86 -16.64
C SER A 92 2.61 -1.89 -15.59
N PHE A 93 3.91 -1.92 -15.25
CA PHE A 93 4.42 -2.85 -14.24
C PHE A 93 4.00 -2.41 -12.84
N TRP A 94 4.14 -1.13 -12.56
CA TRP A 94 3.64 -0.48 -11.36
C TRP A 94 3.52 1.01 -11.65
N CYS A 95 2.48 1.65 -11.16
CA CYS A 95 2.36 3.10 -11.16
C CYS A 95 2.03 3.56 -9.75
N HIS A 96 2.63 4.69 -9.35
CA HIS A 96 2.27 5.36 -8.11
C HIS A 96 0.78 5.69 -8.16
N GLN A 97 0.01 5.12 -7.25
CA GLN A 97 -1.45 5.16 -7.27
C GLN A 97 -1.96 6.48 -6.69
N ASP A 98 -2.83 7.20 -7.38
CA ASP A 98 -3.51 8.34 -6.73
C ASP A 98 -4.61 7.86 -5.78
N LEU A 99 -4.47 8.13 -4.49
CA LEU A 99 -5.45 7.79 -3.45
C LEU A 99 -6.79 8.50 -3.65
N ASN A 100 -6.81 9.64 -4.33
CA ASN A 100 -8.02 10.41 -4.65
C ASN A 100 -8.72 9.89 -5.90
N SER A 101 -7.99 9.31 -6.86
CA SER A 101 -8.56 8.75 -8.09
C SER A 101 -9.47 7.54 -7.86
N LYS A 102 -9.41 6.92 -6.67
CA LYS A 102 -10.43 5.97 -6.16
C LYS A 102 -11.85 6.57 -6.08
N ARG A 103 -12.03 7.89 -6.28
CA ARG A 103 -13.34 8.55 -6.42
C ARG A 103 -13.92 8.54 -7.84
N ALA A 104 -13.12 8.32 -8.89
CA ALA A 104 -13.53 8.66 -10.25
C ALA A 104 -13.92 7.49 -11.16
N SER A 105 -13.50 6.25 -10.89
CA SER A 105 -13.81 5.14 -11.79
C SER A 105 -14.29 3.89 -11.07
N HIS A 106 -15.60 3.69 -11.09
CA HIS A 106 -16.22 2.37 -10.92
C HIS A 106 -15.79 1.37 -12.02
N ASP A 107 -15.06 1.84 -13.06
CA ASP A 107 -14.64 1.08 -14.25
C ASP A 107 -13.15 0.67 -14.28
N GLN A 108 -12.29 1.29 -13.46
CA GLN A 108 -10.92 0.78 -13.28
C GLN A 108 -10.94 -0.06 -12.02
N GLY A 109 -11.00 -1.38 -12.19
CA GLY A 109 -11.09 -2.33 -11.08
C GLY A 109 -10.14 -1.96 -9.94
N GLN A 110 -10.58 -2.13 -8.71
CA GLN A 110 -9.82 -1.80 -7.51
C GLN A 110 -8.44 -2.47 -7.56
N VAL A 111 -7.34 -1.70 -7.41
CA VAL A 111 -6.01 -2.28 -7.19
C VAL A 111 -6.07 -2.89 -5.80
N SER A 112 -6.25 -4.21 -5.74
CA SER A 112 -6.04 -5.03 -4.56
C SER A 112 -4.70 -5.71 -4.76
N ILE A 113 -3.79 -5.53 -3.81
CA ILE A 113 -2.50 -6.21 -3.76
C ILE A 113 -2.62 -7.22 -2.64
N ASP A 114 -2.17 -8.44 -2.84
CA ASP A 114 -2.03 -9.37 -1.72
C ASP A 114 -0.77 -9.00 -0.93
N LYS A 115 -0.98 -8.51 0.30
CA LYS A 115 0.10 -8.12 1.20
C LYS A 115 1.03 -9.29 1.52
N ALA A 116 0.48 -10.50 1.66
CA ALA A 116 1.27 -11.68 2.03
C ALA A 116 2.24 -12.04 0.89
N ASP A 117 1.74 -12.08 -0.35
CA ASP A 117 2.56 -12.32 -1.54
C ASP A 117 3.63 -11.23 -1.69
N LEU A 118 3.27 -9.96 -1.47
CA LEU A 118 4.21 -8.85 -1.59
C LEU A 118 5.32 -8.91 -0.52
N LEU A 119 4.99 -9.29 0.71
CA LEU A 119 5.97 -9.49 1.78
C LEU A 119 6.86 -10.70 1.53
N GLU A 120 6.32 -11.79 1.00
CA GLU A 120 7.11 -12.97 0.62
C GLU A 120 8.13 -12.61 -0.47
N VAL A 121 7.71 -11.90 -1.51
CA VAL A 121 8.60 -11.44 -2.58
C VAL A 121 9.66 -10.48 -2.01
N ALA A 122 9.27 -9.58 -1.10
CA ALA A 122 10.20 -8.65 -0.48
C ALA A 122 11.25 -9.37 0.39
N ASP A 123 10.86 -10.39 1.16
CA ASP A 123 11.79 -11.19 1.96
C ASP A 123 12.78 -11.96 1.08
N GLN A 124 12.27 -12.64 0.03
CA GLN A 124 13.13 -13.32 -0.94
C GLN A 124 14.10 -12.33 -1.60
N TYR A 125 13.62 -11.17 -2.03
CA TYR A 125 14.45 -10.13 -2.63
C TYR A 125 15.50 -9.57 -1.66
N LEU A 126 15.12 -9.33 -0.40
CA LEU A 126 16.05 -8.90 0.64
C LEU A 126 17.05 -10.00 1.03
N SER A 127 16.74 -11.28 0.86
CA SER A 127 17.70 -12.36 1.12
C SER A 127 18.84 -12.45 0.09
N HIS A 128 18.67 -11.83 -1.09
CA HIS A 128 19.59 -11.93 -2.23
C HIS A 128 20.24 -10.58 -2.57
N PRO A 129 21.34 -10.17 -1.89
CA PRO A 129 22.00 -8.89 -2.13
C PRO A 129 22.50 -8.69 -3.57
N GLU A 130 22.77 -9.77 -4.28
CA GLU A 130 23.26 -9.76 -5.65
C GLU A 130 22.21 -9.27 -6.67
N VAL A 131 20.91 -9.48 -6.46
CA VAL A 131 19.86 -9.09 -7.43
C VAL A 131 19.22 -7.74 -7.11
N ARG A 132 19.72 -7.06 -6.10
CA ARG A 132 19.18 -5.83 -5.56
C ARG A 132 19.36 -4.65 -6.52
N VAL A 133 18.27 -3.98 -6.87
CA VAL A 133 18.21 -2.85 -7.80
C VAL A 133 17.27 -1.76 -7.26
N ASN A 134 17.71 -0.50 -7.35
CA ASN A 134 16.96 0.68 -6.85
C ASN A 134 15.51 0.77 -7.37
N LYS A 135 15.26 0.31 -8.60
CA LYS A 135 13.90 0.27 -9.16
C LYS A 135 12.99 -0.68 -8.40
N ILE A 136 13.46 -1.87 -8.08
CA ILE A 136 12.69 -2.87 -7.34
C ILE A 136 12.46 -2.37 -5.91
N ASP A 137 13.45 -1.72 -5.29
CA ASP A 137 13.31 -1.12 -3.97
C ASP A 137 12.17 -0.12 -3.91
N TRP A 138 12.13 0.79 -4.89
CA TRP A 138 11.07 1.79 -4.96
C TRP A 138 9.71 1.16 -5.22
N ILE A 139 9.61 0.17 -6.11
CA ILE A 139 8.33 -0.51 -6.39
C ILE A 139 7.81 -1.21 -5.12
N LEU A 140 8.67 -1.96 -4.42
CA LEU A 140 8.30 -2.66 -3.19
C LEU A 140 7.87 -1.67 -2.11
N LEU A 141 8.65 -0.61 -1.91
CA LEU A 141 8.37 0.44 -0.94
C LEU A 141 7.04 1.14 -1.23
N ASP A 142 6.83 1.59 -2.47
CA ASP A 142 5.61 2.28 -2.88
C ASP A 142 4.38 1.39 -2.76
N ALA A 143 4.48 0.13 -3.17
CA ALA A 143 3.38 -0.84 -3.08
C ALA A 143 3.03 -1.20 -1.63
N LEU A 144 4.03 -1.43 -0.77
CA LEU A 144 3.82 -1.74 0.65
C LEU A 144 3.17 -0.55 1.39
N VAL A 145 3.65 0.67 1.14
CA VAL A 145 3.06 1.87 1.76
C VAL A 145 1.64 2.13 1.22
N PHE A 146 1.41 1.90 -0.08
CA PHE A 146 0.08 2.01 -0.67
C PHE A 146 -0.91 1.02 -0.05
N GLU A 147 -0.52 -0.23 0.13
CA GLU A 147 -1.34 -1.28 0.74
C GLU A 147 -1.80 -0.87 2.14
N GLU A 148 -0.85 -0.49 3.00
CA GLU A 148 -1.11 -0.02 4.37
C GLU A 148 -2.09 1.16 4.42
N LEU A 149 -1.88 2.12 3.53
CA LEU A 149 -2.73 3.30 3.43
C LEU A 149 -4.11 2.95 2.91
N SER A 150 -4.20 2.01 1.97
CA SER A 150 -5.47 1.54 1.41
C SER A 150 -6.33 0.83 2.46
N ALA A 151 -5.71 -0.01 3.30
CA ALA A 151 -6.36 -0.70 4.41
C ALA A 151 -6.91 0.31 5.43
N ARG A 152 -6.08 1.28 5.84
CA ARG A 152 -6.47 2.33 6.81
C ARG A 152 -7.61 3.22 6.33
N VAL A 153 -7.60 3.59 5.04
CA VAL A 153 -8.69 4.38 4.44
C VAL A 153 -10.00 3.57 4.43
N SER A 154 -9.94 2.27 4.17
CA SER A 154 -11.11 1.37 4.21
C SER A 154 -11.68 1.26 5.64
N ASP A 155 -10.82 0.97 6.62
CA ASP A 155 -11.22 0.83 8.02
C ASP A 155 -11.83 2.11 8.58
N THR A 156 -11.24 3.26 8.26
CA THR A 156 -11.76 4.56 8.68
C THR A 156 -13.15 4.81 8.10
N ARG A 157 -13.40 4.42 6.83
CA ARG A 157 -14.73 4.56 6.21
C ARG A 157 -15.76 3.65 6.88
N LEU A 158 -15.43 2.38 7.11
CA LEU A 158 -16.32 1.43 7.77
C LEU A 158 -16.63 1.87 9.21
N TYR A 159 -15.61 2.32 9.93
CA TYR A 159 -15.78 2.86 11.27
C TYR A 159 -16.70 4.10 11.26
N LEU A 160 -16.52 5.03 10.33
CA LEU A 160 -17.37 6.22 10.23
C LEU A 160 -18.82 5.87 9.86
N THR A 161 -19.05 4.95 8.92
CA THR A 161 -20.41 4.53 8.54
C THR A 161 -21.11 3.81 9.69
N LEU A 162 -20.41 2.91 10.38
CA LEU A 162 -20.96 2.23 11.55
C LEU A 162 -21.20 3.22 12.71
N ALA A 163 -20.24 4.12 12.96
CA ALA A 163 -20.36 5.11 14.02
C ALA A 163 -21.52 6.09 13.77
N THR A 164 -21.73 6.51 12.53
CA THR A 164 -22.87 7.34 12.13
C THR A 164 -24.19 6.59 12.29
N LEU A 165 -24.29 5.34 11.83
CA LEU A 165 -25.47 4.49 12.01
C LEU A 165 -25.81 4.30 13.49
N ILE A 166 -24.81 3.92 14.30
CA ILE A 166 -24.97 3.77 15.76
C ILE A 166 -25.39 5.09 16.39
N SER A 167 -24.84 6.23 15.94
CA SER A 167 -25.21 7.54 16.46
C SER A 167 -26.66 7.92 16.13
N VAL A 168 -27.14 7.60 14.92
CA VAL A 168 -28.54 7.78 14.52
C VAL A 168 -29.46 6.88 15.33
N LEU A 169 -29.14 5.59 15.46
CA LEU A 169 -29.93 4.65 16.25
C LEU A 169 -30.01 5.09 17.71
N LYS A 170 -28.86 5.47 18.28
CA LYS A 170 -28.77 6.03 19.63
C LYS A 170 -29.61 7.30 19.76
N PHE A 171 -29.62 8.16 18.75
CA PHE A 171 -30.44 9.36 18.76
C PHE A 171 -31.92 9.04 18.84
N VAL A 172 -32.39 8.10 18.01
CA VAL A 172 -33.78 7.64 17.99
C VAL A 172 -34.17 6.99 19.33
N CYS A 173 -33.36 6.07 19.85
CA CYS A 173 -33.68 5.37 21.10
C CYS A 173 -33.67 6.31 22.32
N ILE A 174 -32.63 7.14 22.45
CA ILE A 174 -32.43 7.97 23.65
C ILE A 174 -33.25 9.25 23.60
N TYR A 175 -33.26 9.96 22.48
CA TYR A 175 -33.89 11.29 22.43
C TYR A 175 -35.31 11.29 21.86
N LEU A 176 -35.76 10.21 21.21
CA LEU A 176 -37.12 10.12 20.68
C LEU A 176 -37.97 9.12 21.46
N ALA A 177 -37.52 7.85 21.58
CA ALA A 177 -38.32 6.76 22.14
C ALA A 177 -38.47 6.82 23.67
N LEU A 178 -37.38 7.09 24.41
CA LEU A 178 -37.42 7.19 25.88
C LEU A 178 -38.30 8.35 26.39
N PRO A 179 -38.23 9.57 25.82
CA PRO A 179 -39.13 10.66 26.21
C PRO A 179 -40.60 10.41 25.85
N THR A 180 -40.88 9.81 24.68
CA THR A 180 -42.26 9.44 24.33
C THR A 180 -42.80 8.34 25.23
N ALA A 181 -42.02 7.32 25.54
CA ALA A 181 -42.41 6.29 26.51
C ALA A 181 -42.67 6.88 27.91
N GLY A 182 -41.81 7.79 28.38
CA GLY A 182 -42.02 8.51 29.64
C GLY A 182 -43.29 9.34 29.67
N TYR A 183 -43.63 10.01 28.56
CA TYR A 183 -44.90 10.74 28.41
C TYR A 183 -46.12 9.83 28.48
N PHE A 184 -46.10 8.68 27.80
CA PHE A 184 -47.22 7.72 27.83
C PHE A 184 -47.36 6.98 29.16
N LEU A 185 -46.27 6.82 29.92
CA LEU A 185 -46.26 6.21 31.26
C LEU A 185 -46.66 7.19 32.37
N PHE A 186 -46.86 8.47 32.06
CA PHE A 186 -47.33 9.50 33.00
C PHE A 186 -48.85 9.41 33.21
N THR A 187 -49.35 8.21 33.52
CA THR A 187 -50.70 7.97 34.02
C THR A 187 -50.66 7.89 35.56
N PRO A 188 -51.77 8.23 36.27
CA PRO A 188 -51.78 8.34 37.73
C PRO A 188 -51.35 7.06 38.48
N GLU A 189 -51.40 5.91 37.81
CA GLU A 189 -51.08 4.59 38.40
C GLU A 189 -49.59 4.24 38.33
N HIS A 190 -48.76 5.01 37.62
CA HIS A 190 -47.37 4.65 37.31
C HIS A 190 -46.33 5.75 37.58
N GLU A 191 -46.66 6.78 38.39
CA GLU A 191 -45.79 7.95 38.65
C GLU A 191 -44.37 7.61 39.10
N THR A 192 -44.20 6.61 39.97
CA THR A 192 -42.87 6.19 40.46
C THR A 192 -42.01 5.59 39.36
N LEU A 193 -42.63 4.85 38.43
CA LEU A 193 -41.95 4.19 37.31
C LEU A 193 -41.54 5.21 36.24
N ALA A 194 -42.39 6.20 35.97
CA ALA A 194 -42.09 7.30 35.06
C ALA A 194 -40.93 8.16 35.57
N THR A 195 -40.89 8.45 36.88
CA THR A 195 -39.82 9.25 37.50
C THR A 195 -38.47 8.53 37.45
N LEU A 196 -38.42 7.24 37.79
CA LEU A 196 -37.21 6.41 37.68
C LEU A 196 -36.72 6.31 36.23
N GLY A 197 -37.63 6.16 35.26
CA GLY A 197 -37.29 6.15 33.85
C GLY A 197 -36.65 7.46 33.38
N PHE A 198 -37.17 8.60 33.83
CA PHE A 198 -36.64 9.92 33.47
C PHE A 198 -35.25 10.19 34.08
N ILE A 199 -35.03 9.78 35.35
CA ILE A 199 -33.72 9.89 36.00
C ILE A 199 -32.70 8.99 35.31
N GLY A 200 -33.08 7.75 34.98
CA GLY A 200 -32.22 6.82 34.23
C GLY A 200 -31.85 7.36 32.85
N TRP A 201 -32.80 7.97 32.15
CA TRP A 201 -32.57 8.64 30.88
C TRP A 201 -31.56 9.80 31.01
N LEU A 202 -31.76 10.69 31.99
CA LEU A 202 -30.84 11.81 32.27
C LEU A 202 -29.42 11.32 32.54
N LEU A 203 -29.27 10.24 33.30
CA LEU A 203 -27.96 9.65 33.61
C LEU A 203 -27.26 9.12 32.35
N VAL A 204 -28.00 8.46 31.45
CA VAL A 204 -27.46 7.99 30.16
C VAL A 204 -27.02 9.16 29.28
N VAL A 205 -27.82 10.23 29.21
CA VAL A 205 -27.47 11.46 28.48
C VAL A 205 -26.21 12.09 29.06
N LEU A 206 -26.09 12.17 30.38
CA LEU A 206 -24.93 12.73 31.06
C LEU A 206 -23.64 11.94 30.76
N ILE A 207 -23.69 10.61 30.86
CA ILE A 207 -22.55 9.74 30.51
C ILE A 207 -22.11 9.97 29.06
N HIS A 208 -23.07 10.15 28.15
CA HIS A 208 -22.77 10.41 26.74
C HIS A 208 -22.11 11.77 26.50
N LEU A 209 -22.54 12.78 27.24
CA LEU A 209 -21.99 14.14 27.15
C LEU A 209 -20.56 14.17 27.69
N VAL A 210 -20.30 13.45 28.78
CA VAL A 210 -18.95 13.30 29.38
C VAL A 210 -18.02 12.45 28.51
N GLY A 211 -18.54 11.42 27.83
CA GLY A 211 -17.77 10.56 26.92
C GLY A 211 -17.47 11.18 25.54
N ALA A 212 -18.19 12.23 25.15
CA ALA A 212 -18.01 12.90 23.86
C ALA A 212 -16.57 13.42 23.62
N PRO A 213 -15.93 14.18 24.53
CA PRO A 213 -14.59 14.73 24.29
C PRO A 213 -13.53 13.65 23.99
N PHE A 214 -13.60 12.49 24.65
CA PHE A 214 -12.66 11.38 24.41
C PHE A 214 -12.79 10.82 22.99
N ARG A 215 -14.02 10.57 22.53
CA ARG A 215 -14.30 10.08 21.17
C ARG A 215 -13.82 11.05 20.08
N TRP A 216 -13.92 12.35 20.35
CA TRP A 216 -13.43 13.38 19.44
C TRP A 216 -11.90 13.44 19.41
N GLN A 217 -11.22 13.17 20.53
CA GLN A 217 -9.76 13.10 20.56
C GLN A 217 -9.24 11.89 19.76
N ASP A 218 -9.87 10.72 19.92
CA ASP A 218 -9.49 9.52 19.16
C ASP A 218 -9.69 9.71 17.65
N LEU A 219 -10.82 10.32 17.26
CA LEU A 219 -11.08 10.65 15.86
C LEU A 219 -10.04 11.63 15.31
N LYS A 220 -9.67 12.67 16.07
CA LYS A 220 -8.63 13.63 15.67
C LYS A 220 -7.27 12.95 15.50
N ARG A 221 -6.90 12.02 16.39
CA ARG A 221 -5.65 11.25 16.28
C ARG A 221 -5.65 10.38 15.04
N GLY A 222 -6.74 9.63 14.79
CA GLY A 222 -6.87 8.81 13.59
C GLY A 222 -6.77 9.62 12.29
N LEU A 223 -7.45 10.78 12.22
CA LEU A 223 -7.37 11.66 11.05
C LEU A 223 -5.98 12.29 10.87
N ALA A 224 -5.29 12.64 11.95
CA ALA A 224 -3.93 13.17 11.88
C ALA A 224 -2.96 12.11 11.33
N LEU A 225 -3.05 10.88 11.83
CA LEU A 225 -2.24 9.75 11.34
C LEU A 225 -2.54 9.44 9.87
N GLN A 226 -3.82 9.44 9.47
CA GLN A 226 -4.19 9.24 8.07
C GLN A 226 -3.57 10.31 7.16
N ARG A 227 -3.58 11.59 7.56
CA ARG A 227 -2.93 12.66 6.78
C ARG A 227 -1.43 12.47 6.70
N GLN A 228 -0.79 12.12 7.80
CA GLN A 228 0.66 11.87 7.83
C GLN A 228 1.06 10.75 6.85
N PHE A 229 0.27 9.68 6.76
CA PHE A 229 0.49 8.64 5.74
C PHE A 229 0.23 9.11 4.31
N GLN A 230 -0.78 9.96 4.10
CA GLN A 230 -1.04 10.56 2.78
C GLN A 230 0.12 11.46 2.34
N ASP A 231 0.67 12.25 3.26
CA ASP A 231 1.83 13.11 3.00
C ASP A 231 3.08 12.28 2.72
N LEU A 232 3.31 11.21 3.50
CA LEU A 232 4.40 10.25 3.27
C LEU A 232 4.28 9.58 1.90
N TYR A 233 3.09 9.14 1.54
CA TYR A 233 2.86 8.49 0.26
C TYR A 233 2.97 9.49 -0.89
N ALA A 234 2.50 10.73 -0.75
CA ALA A 234 2.74 11.79 -1.73
C ALA A 234 4.25 12.05 -1.95
N MET A 235 5.05 11.99 -0.89
CA MET A 235 6.52 12.13 -0.98
C MET A 235 7.17 11.01 -1.82
N LEU A 236 6.63 9.79 -1.82
CA LEU A 236 7.10 8.69 -2.68
C LEU A 236 6.79 8.92 -4.17
N GLY A 237 5.76 9.70 -4.46
CA GLY A 237 5.38 10.11 -5.81
C GLY A 237 6.11 11.36 -6.32
N ASP A 238 6.82 12.09 -5.46
CA ASP A 238 7.57 13.28 -5.85
C ASP A 238 8.81 12.94 -6.67
N ARG A 239 9.12 13.80 -7.65
CA ARG A 239 10.25 13.63 -8.59
C ARG A 239 11.63 13.59 -7.95
N SER A 240 11.76 14.03 -6.71
CA SER A 240 13.02 14.05 -5.98
C SER A 240 12.75 13.81 -4.51
N MET A 241 13.14 12.65 -4.03
CA MET A 241 12.96 12.27 -2.63
C MET A 241 14.31 12.13 -1.94
N SER A 242 14.43 12.67 -0.73
CA SER A 242 15.56 12.40 0.15
C SER A 242 15.26 11.16 1.00
N PRO A 243 16.02 10.05 0.87
CA PRO A 243 15.80 8.83 1.65
C PRO A 243 15.84 9.05 3.17
N SER A 244 16.64 10.01 3.65
CA SER A 244 16.69 10.38 5.07
C SER A 244 15.40 11.06 5.55
N ASN A 245 14.82 11.95 4.73
CA ASN A 245 13.54 12.60 5.07
C ASN A 245 12.39 11.59 5.05
N LEU A 246 12.46 10.62 4.13
CA LEU A 246 11.50 9.51 4.11
C LEU A 246 11.62 8.66 5.38
N ARG A 247 12.85 8.32 5.80
CA ARG A 247 13.10 7.54 7.03
C ARG A 247 12.56 8.24 8.27
N GLU A 248 12.80 9.54 8.37
CA GLU A 248 12.26 10.36 9.46
C GLU A 248 10.73 10.38 9.43
N SER A 249 10.13 10.51 8.25
CA SER A 249 8.67 10.50 8.09
C SER A 249 8.07 9.14 8.51
N LEU A 250 8.72 8.02 8.17
CA LEU A 250 8.32 6.68 8.60
C LEU A 250 8.46 6.50 10.12
N ASP A 251 9.53 7.02 10.73
CA ASP A 251 9.70 6.99 12.19
C ASP A 251 8.59 7.78 12.90
N GLN A 252 8.30 8.98 12.43
CA GLN A 252 7.23 9.79 12.99
C GLN A 252 5.87 9.10 12.84
N ALA A 253 5.64 8.40 11.73
CA ALA A 253 4.42 7.63 11.52
C ALA A 253 4.36 6.44 12.51
N SER A 254 5.45 5.69 12.66
CA SER A 254 5.54 4.56 13.61
C SER A 254 5.28 5.01 15.05
N VAL A 255 5.90 6.10 15.50
CA VAL A 255 5.67 6.69 16.82
C VAL A 255 4.21 7.14 17.01
N ALA A 256 3.55 7.57 15.95
CA ALA A 256 2.13 7.94 15.98
C ALA A 256 1.19 6.73 16.04
N GLY A 257 1.70 5.49 15.92
CA GLY A 257 0.92 4.25 15.95
C GLY A 257 0.70 3.62 14.57
N ALA A 258 1.55 3.94 13.59
CA ALA A 258 1.61 3.23 12.33
C ALA A 258 2.19 1.82 12.53
N GLU A 259 1.48 0.82 12.03
CA GLU A 259 1.94 -0.56 11.95
C GLU A 259 2.62 -0.76 10.60
N LEU A 260 3.83 -0.20 10.44
CA LEU A 260 4.64 -0.40 9.24
C LEU A 260 5.48 -1.66 9.39
N ASP A 261 5.55 -2.47 8.33
CA ASP A 261 6.38 -3.68 8.34
C ASP A 261 7.88 -3.34 8.42
N VAL A 262 8.66 -4.22 9.06
CA VAL A 262 10.12 -4.09 9.20
C VAL A 262 10.81 -4.03 7.83
N VAL A 263 10.25 -4.69 6.82
CA VAL A 263 10.72 -4.66 5.43
C VAL A 263 10.76 -3.24 4.87
N VAL A 264 9.77 -2.40 5.19
CA VAL A 264 9.71 -1.00 4.72
C VAL A 264 10.93 -0.22 5.22
N PHE A 265 11.28 -0.38 6.50
CA PHE A 265 12.45 0.26 7.10
C PHE A 265 13.76 -0.27 6.49
N ALA A 266 13.86 -1.58 6.26
CA ALA A 266 15.03 -2.19 5.65
C ALA A 266 15.29 -1.68 4.21
N LEU A 267 14.23 -1.48 3.43
CA LEU A 267 14.33 -0.90 2.08
C LEU A 267 14.85 0.54 2.13
N VAL A 268 14.30 1.38 3.02
CA VAL A 268 14.72 2.79 3.14
C VAL A 268 16.13 2.93 3.71
N ASP A 269 16.50 2.16 4.73
CA ASP A 269 17.85 2.17 5.31
C ASP A 269 18.90 1.79 4.26
N ARG A 270 18.56 0.87 3.34
CA ARG A 270 19.43 0.54 2.21
C ARG A 270 19.52 1.68 1.20
N MET A 271 18.41 2.34 0.87
CA MET A 271 18.43 3.51 -0.02
C MET A 271 19.33 4.62 0.55
N ILE A 272 19.31 4.82 1.86
CA ILE A 272 20.24 5.73 2.57
C ILE A 272 21.69 5.24 2.43
N ALA A 273 21.96 3.96 2.70
CA ALA A 273 23.31 3.39 2.62
C ALA A 273 23.93 3.46 1.21
N SER A 274 23.09 3.52 0.16
CA SER A 274 23.52 3.72 -1.23
C SER A 274 23.89 5.17 -1.59
N ASP A 275 23.90 6.09 -0.60
CA ASP A 275 24.35 7.49 -0.72
C ASP A 275 23.58 8.31 -1.80
N ALA A 276 22.33 7.93 -2.06
CA ALA A 276 21.45 8.67 -2.95
C ALA A 276 20.98 9.95 -2.24
N THR A 277 21.73 11.05 -2.38
CA THR A 277 21.34 12.36 -1.82
C THR A 277 20.01 12.86 -2.38
N VAL A 278 19.65 12.42 -3.59
CA VAL A 278 18.37 12.65 -4.25
C VAL A 278 18.00 11.39 -5.04
N PHE A 279 16.87 10.77 -4.69
CA PHE A 279 16.27 9.69 -5.46
C PHE A 279 15.28 10.29 -6.46
N ASP A 280 15.46 10.04 -7.76
CA ASP A 280 14.56 10.54 -8.82
C ASP A 280 13.74 9.37 -9.37
N PRO A 281 12.44 9.24 -9.02
CA PRO A 281 11.60 8.15 -9.53
C PRO A 281 11.44 8.13 -11.05
N GLU A 282 11.50 9.28 -11.74
CA GLU A 282 11.38 9.39 -13.20
C GLU A 282 12.65 8.87 -13.93
N GLN A 283 13.84 9.08 -13.36
CA GLN A 283 15.10 8.47 -13.88
C GLN A 283 15.10 6.95 -13.81
N ILE A 284 14.20 6.38 -13.00
CA ILE A 284 13.99 4.96 -12.86
C ILE A 284 12.67 4.55 -13.53
N GLY A 285 12.05 5.41 -14.35
CA GLY A 285 10.88 5.10 -15.17
C GLY A 285 9.54 5.07 -14.43
N ALA A 286 9.37 5.78 -13.31
CA ALA A 286 8.05 6.03 -12.74
C ALA A 286 7.26 6.90 -13.73
N SER A 287 6.28 6.30 -14.42
CA SER A 287 5.35 7.08 -15.21
C SER A 287 4.51 7.91 -14.25
N ALA A 288 4.49 9.23 -14.42
CA ALA A 288 3.51 10.09 -13.76
C ALA A 288 2.10 9.49 -13.95
N PRO A 289 1.20 9.64 -12.96
CA PRO A 289 -0.19 9.21 -13.14
C PRO A 289 -0.73 9.81 -14.42
N VAL A 290 -1.31 8.97 -15.28
CA VAL A 290 -2.00 9.43 -16.49
C VAL A 290 -3.12 10.35 -16.03
N ALA A 291 -2.99 11.64 -16.34
CA ALA A 291 -3.99 12.67 -16.07
C ALA A 291 -5.32 12.38 -16.78
#